data_AF-A0AAV0ZHD3-F1
#
_entry.id   AF-A0AAV0ZHD3-F1
#
_cell.length_a   1.000
_cell.length_b   1.000
_cell.length_c   1.000
_cell.angle_alpha   90.00
_cell.angle_beta   90.00
_cell.angle_gamma   90.00
#
_symmetry.space_group_name_H-M   'P 1'
#
loop_
_entity.id
_entity.type
_entity.pdbx_description
1 polymer ?
#
loop_
_entity_poly.entity_id
_entity_poly.type
_entity_poly.pdbx_seq_one_letter_code
_entity_poly.pdbx_strand_id
1 'polypeptide(L)'
;MLRCLTKTAATHNHQWRSNLTTTISSLNYSSKSPTKPTPTSKTPAIAPTADIFFDEQERLRNLTADEKNPSLNIGPNGRPLFTSAASLSKLTNNDTCTYFHLAKETLNDALPEGLPVSMSKEFQDSMRTALLVRQSFLDLRDNFKRVVDPPMWSPHGKGVKVRKQVVLDGPVSCGKSIALAMLVQWAREEGWLVFYVPRGKEWTHGGFFYKHPQTGLWDTPVQAENVLKDFLKYNESYLKQLPCQIFDPIPLGEGAGVGWLKDVDSVAVPEGTMLYELVKTGIEQTHAAVGVVVRLRKELSLVKDMPVLIAIDQYNNWFTFSEYEEPVTIRSCRPIHARELTMVNAFRSMIHDDMMVGAFSHSTAVGKLRKDLPDVPVDARAMFPRYSLEEADTVCHYYLRQRLIRREAFTEENWKKIYFLCNGNGTEMRGLVPFMR
;
A
#
# COMPACT_ATOMS: atom_id res chain seq x y z
N MET A 1 -27.16 12.02 14.24
CA MET A 1 -26.73 10.87 15.07
C MET A 1 -27.16 9.56 14.41
N LEU A 2 -26.33 8.98 13.53
CA LEU A 2 -26.51 7.60 13.07
C LEU A 2 -25.45 6.72 13.74
N ARG A 3 -25.90 5.71 14.49
CA ARG A 3 -25.06 4.66 15.07
C ARG A 3 -24.87 3.54 14.05
N CYS A 4 -23.63 3.11 13.89
CA CYS A 4 -23.27 1.90 13.16
C CYS A 4 -23.84 0.66 13.87
N LEU A 5 -24.68 -0.13 13.19
CA LEU A 5 -25.15 -1.42 13.69
C LEU A 5 -24.19 -2.52 13.21
N THR A 6 -23.30 -2.95 14.10
CA THR A 6 -22.53 -4.18 13.94
C THR A 6 -23.47 -5.39 14.07
N LYS A 7 -23.64 -6.18 13.00
CA LYS A 7 -24.32 -7.47 13.07
C LYS A 7 -23.37 -8.52 13.65
N THR A 8 -23.58 -8.88 14.91
CA THR A 8 -23.08 -10.12 15.50
C THR A 8 -24.05 -11.26 15.18
N ALA A 9 -23.51 -12.37 14.64
CA ALA A 9 -24.26 -13.59 14.41
C ALA A 9 -24.44 -14.32 15.75
N ALA A 10 -25.68 -14.47 16.20
CA ALA A 10 -26.05 -15.32 17.32
C ALA A 10 -26.89 -16.50 16.80
N THR A 11 -26.34 -17.70 16.93
CA THR A 11 -27.02 -18.98 16.82
C THR A 11 -27.99 -19.15 17.98
N HIS A 12 -29.26 -19.45 17.72
CA HIS A 12 -30.08 -20.22 18.66
C HIS A 12 -31.20 -20.98 17.93
N ASN A 13 -31.21 -22.29 18.18
CA ASN A 13 -32.31 -23.22 17.93
C ASN A 13 -33.62 -22.71 18.51
N HIS A 14 -34.75 -22.93 17.82
CA HIS A 14 -35.96 -23.45 18.46
C HIS A 14 -36.94 -24.05 17.43
N GLN A 15 -37.32 -25.30 17.72
CA GLN A 15 -38.40 -26.08 17.12
C GLN A 15 -39.76 -25.41 17.30
N TRP A 16 -40.61 -25.47 16.27
CA TRP A 16 -42.07 -25.56 16.42
C TRP A 16 -42.65 -26.56 15.41
N ARG A 17 -43.28 -27.61 15.95
CA ARG A 17 -44.29 -28.48 15.31
C ARG A 17 -45.56 -27.62 15.07
N SER A 18 -46.53 -27.88 14.20
CA SER A 18 -47.15 -29.14 13.76
C SER A 18 -48.24 -28.85 12.70
N ASN A 19 -48.48 -29.84 11.85
CA ASN A 19 -49.76 -30.32 11.31
C ASN A 19 -50.58 -29.45 10.34
N LEU A 20 -50.77 -29.94 9.12
CA LEU A 20 -52.04 -30.55 8.69
C LEU A 20 -51.94 -31.27 7.33
N THR A 21 -52.43 -32.51 7.35
CA THR A 21 -52.74 -33.50 6.32
C THR A 21 -53.68 -32.91 5.22
N THR A 22 -53.82 -33.41 3.98
CA THR A 22 -54.39 -34.72 3.62
C THR A 22 -54.37 -34.98 2.08
N THR A 23 -54.08 -36.23 1.69
CA THR A 23 -54.74 -37.12 0.67
C THR A 23 -54.43 -37.17 -0.86
N ILE A 24 -54.27 -38.44 -1.29
CA ILE A 24 -54.59 -39.14 -2.58
C ILE A 24 -53.46 -39.21 -3.62
N SER A 25 -52.68 -40.31 -3.68
CA SER A 25 -52.81 -41.57 -4.48
C SER A 25 -52.42 -41.36 -5.98
N SER A 26 -51.69 -42.22 -6.70
CA SER A 26 -51.50 -43.67 -6.65
C SER A 26 -50.40 -44.13 -7.64
N LEU A 27 -49.99 -45.40 -7.52
CA LEU A 27 -49.42 -46.33 -8.52
C LEU A 27 -47.89 -46.46 -8.71
N ASN A 28 -47.40 -47.47 -7.99
CA ASN A 28 -46.28 -48.39 -8.22
C ASN A 28 -45.79 -48.61 -9.67
N TYR A 29 -44.47 -48.69 -9.85
CA TYR A 29 -43.84 -49.86 -10.49
C TYR A 29 -42.44 -50.10 -9.90
N SER A 30 -42.22 -51.32 -9.43
CA SER A 30 -40.98 -51.85 -8.88
C SER A 30 -40.21 -52.57 -9.99
N SER A 31 -38.92 -52.30 -10.13
CA SER A 31 -37.97 -53.22 -10.74
C SER A 31 -36.61 -53.09 -10.06
N LYS A 32 -36.23 -54.14 -9.30
CA LYS A 32 -34.86 -54.35 -8.81
C LYS A 32 -34.14 -55.30 -9.77
N SER A 33 -32.88 -54.98 -10.08
CA SER A 33 -31.83 -55.92 -10.48
C SER A 33 -30.46 -55.33 -10.06
N PRO A 34 -29.36 -56.10 -10.02
CA PRO A 34 -28.75 -56.53 -8.76
C PRO A 34 -27.43 -55.80 -8.41
N THR A 35 -27.11 -55.84 -7.12
CA THR A 35 -25.86 -55.40 -6.49
C THR A 35 -24.63 -56.10 -7.07
N LYS A 36 -23.69 -55.31 -7.59
CA LYS A 36 -22.28 -55.71 -7.81
C LYS A 36 -21.39 -55.09 -6.72
N PRO A 37 -20.37 -55.81 -6.24
CA PRO A 37 -19.62 -55.46 -5.03
C PRO A 37 -18.64 -54.31 -5.30
N THR A 38 -18.65 -53.33 -4.39
CA THR A 38 -17.67 -52.25 -4.30
C THR A 38 -16.30 -52.83 -3.93
N PRO A 39 -15.22 -52.60 -4.70
CA PRO A 39 -13.88 -52.92 -4.25
C PRO A 39 -13.46 -51.88 -3.21
N THR A 40 -13.17 -52.37 -2.01
CA THR A 40 -12.46 -51.66 -0.95
C THR A 40 -11.04 -51.33 -1.41
N SER A 41 -10.82 -50.12 -1.91
CA SER A 41 -9.46 -49.55 -1.94
C SER A 41 -9.20 -48.88 -0.59
N LYS A 42 -8.36 -49.53 0.20
CA LYS A 42 -7.73 -48.94 1.38
C LYS A 42 -6.91 -47.75 0.88
N THR A 43 -7.43 -46.54 1.01
CA THR A 43 -6.63 -45.33 0.91
C THR A 43 -5.60 -45.40 2.03
N PRO A 44 -4.29 -45.48 1.78
CA PRO A 44 -3.34 -45.26 2.84
C PRO A 44 -3.57 -43.82 3.31
N ALA A 45 -3.88 -43.66 4.60
CA ALA A 45 -3.83 -42.38 5.26
C ALA A 45 -2.41 -41.86 5.06
N ILE A 46 -2.25 -40.92 4.13
CA ILE A 46 -1.04 -40.12 4.05
C ILE A 46 -1.06 -39.28 5.32
N ALA A 47 -0.31 -39.74 6.32
CA ALA A 47 0.04 -38.94 7.47
C ALA A 47 0.51 -37.57 6.97
N PRO A 48 0.11 -36.46 7.62
CA PRO A 48 0.73 -35.19 7.32
C PRO A 48 2.23 -35.40 7.54
N THR A 49 3.03 -35.18 6.49
CA THR A 49 4.49 -35.19 6.61
C THR A 49 4.86 -34.03 7.53
N ALA A 50 5.06 -34.37 8.80
CA ALA A 50 5.76 -33.53 9.75
C ALA A 50 7.16 -33.22 9.20
N ASP A 51 7.69 -32.05 9.58
CA ASP A 51 9.08 -31.57 9.38
C ASP A 51 9.36 -30.61 8.21
N ILE A 52 8.55 -29.55 8.07
CA ILE A 52 8.93 -28.35 7.28
C ILE A 52 8.65 -27.05 8.06
N PHE A 53 8.89 -27.04 9.36
CA PHE A 53 9.12 -25.80 10.09
C PHE A 53 10.60 -25.81 10.48
N PHE A 54 11.38 -24.90 9.92
CA PHE A 54 12.65 -24.53 10.54
C PHE A 54 12.33 -24.22 12.00
N ASP A 55 13.06 -24.78 12.97
CA ASP A 55 12.98 -24.28 14.33
C ASP A 55 13.35 -22.79 14.25
N GLU A 56 12.35 -21.93 14.43
CA GLU A 56 12.47 -20.49 14.22
C GLU A 56 13.53 -19.90 15.16
N GLN A 57 13.66 -20.46 16.37
CA GLN A 57 14.68 -20.07 17.34
C GLN A 57 16.08 -20.54 16.93
N GLU A 58 16.20 -21.74 16.38
CA GLU A 58 17.47 -22.23 15.81
C GLU A 58 17.88 -21.41 14.59
N ARG A 59 16.95 -21.12 13.68
CA ARG A 59 17.18 -20.26 12.52
C ARG A 59 17.65 -18.88 12.94
N LEU A 60 16.97 -18.26 13.92
CA LEU A 60 17.37 -16.95 14.43
C LEU A 60 18.79 -16.96 15.01
N ARG A 61 19.11 -17.94 15.88
CA ARG A 61 20.46 -18.10 16.46
C ARG A 61 21.53 -18.23 15.37
N ASN A 62 21.24 -19.03 14.35
CA ASN A 62 22.12 -19.23 13.21
C ASN A 62 22.30 -17.95 12.37
N LEU A 63 21.24 -17.18 12.13
CA LEU A 63 21.33 -15.92 11.40
C LEU A 63 22.17 -14.87 12.14
N THR A 64 22.02 -14.77 13.47
CA THR A 64 22.85 -13.90 14.31
C THR A 64 24.33 -14.27 14.25
N ALA A 65 24.65 -15.56 14.15
CA ALA A 65 26.02 -16.01 13.95
C ALA A 65 26.52 -15.66 12.52
N ASP A 66 25.70 -15.88 11.50
CA ASP A 66 26.04 -15.61 10.11
C ASP A 66 26.27 -14.11 9.84
N GLU A 67 25.56 -13.20 10.54
CA GLU A 67 25.77 -11.75 10.44
C GLU A 67 27.21 -11.32 10.75
N LYS A 68 27.90 -12.03 11.64
CA LYS A 68 29.31 -11.76 11.98
C LYS A 68 30.29 -12.23 10.91
N ASN A 69 29.81 -12.94 9.89
CA ASN A 69 30.64 -13.44 8.80
C ASN A 69 30.23 -12.84 7.44
N PRO A 70 30.88 -11.74 7.02
CA PRO A 70 30.64 -11.13 5.71
C PRO A 70 30.94 -12.04 4.52
N SER A 71 31.76 -13.09 4.69
CA SER A 71 32.10 -14.02 3.60
C SER A 71 30.89 -14.82 3.11
N LEU A 72 29.78 -14.81 3.84
CA LEU A 72 28.53 -15.47 3.45
C LEU A 72 27.67 -14.60 2.52
N ASN A 73 28.01 -13.31 2.36
CA ASN A 73 27.24 -12.35 1.56
C ASN A 73 27.57 -12.45 0.07
N ILE A 74 27.49 -13.67 -0.47
CA ILE A 74 27.82 -13.99 -1.86
C ILE A 74 26.50 -14.14 -2.63
N GLY A 75 26.36 -13.34 -3.68
CA GLY A 75 25.28 -13.41 -4.65
C GLY A 75 25.67 -14.22 -5.89
N PRO A 76 24.83 -14.14 -6.94
CA PRO A 76 25.06 -14.84 -8.19
C PRO A 76 26.47 -14.60 -8.77
N ASN A 77 27.10 -15.67 -9.29
CA ASN A 77 28.43 -15.63 -9.91
C ASN A 77 29.54 -15.05 -9.02
N GLY A 78 29.41 -15.15 -7.69
CA GLY A 78 30.40 -14.66 -6.75
C GLY A 78 30.35 -13.14 -6.51
N ARG A 79 29.36 -12.43 -7.06
CA ARG A 79 29.18 -10.99 -6.84
C ARG A 79 28.73 -10.70 -5.40
N PRO A 80 28.93 -9.48 -4.88
CA PRO A 80 28.40 -9.10 -3.57
C PRO A 80 26.87 -9.20 -3.54
N LEU A 81 26.30 -9.84 -2.52
CA LEU A 81 24.85 -9.93 -2.34
C LEU A 81 24.24 -8.59 -1.87
N PHE A 82 25.02 -7.80 -1.13
CA PHE A 82 24.60 -6.50 -0.60
C PHE A 82 25.42 -5.39 -1.24
N THR A 83 24.78 -4.26 -1.52
CA THR A 83 25.47 -3.04 -1.96
C THR A 83 26.28 -2.43 -0.81
N SER A 84 27.34 -1.70 -1.18
CA SER A 84 28.15 -0.88 -0.27
C SER A 84 27.65 0.57 -0.18
N ALA A 85 26.61 0.93 -0.92
CA ALA A 85 26.02 2.27 -0.88
C ALA A 85 25.54 2.60 0.54
N ALA A 86 25.88 3.81 1.01
CA ALA A 86 25.55 4.24 2.37
C ALA A 86 24.13 4.81 2.51
N SER A 87 23.48 5.19 1.41
CA SER A 87 22.13 5.77 1.39
C SER A 87 21.44 5.51 0.06
N LEU A 88 20.11 5.72 0.00
CA LEU A 88 19.34 5.52 -1.23
C LEU A 88 19.76 6.50 -2.32
N SER A 89 20.24 7.69 -1.94
CA SER A 89 20.78 8.71 -2.85
C SER A 89 22.04 8.26 -3.60
N LYS A 90 22.84 7.38 -2.98
CA LYS A 90 24.12 6.90 -3.54
C LYS A 90 23.98 5.66 -4.41
N LEU A 91 22.79 5.06 -4.50
CA LEU A 91 22.56 3.90 -5.35
C LEU A 91 22.70 4.28 -6.83
N THR A 92 23.35 3.41 -7.59
CA THR A 92 23.58 3.56 -9.03
C THR A 92 23.07 2.34 -9.79
N ASN A 93 23.09 2.38 -11.11
CA ASN A 93 22.76 1.21 -11.94
C ASN A 93 23.70 0.02 -11.68
N ASN A 94 24.89 0.23 -11.10
CA ASN A 94 25.78 -0.88 -10.74
C ASN A 94 25.30 -1.63 -9.49
N ASP A 95 24.42 -1.01 -8.69
CA ASP A 95 23.85 -1.60 -7.47
C ASP A 95 22.57 -2.42 -7.77
N THR A 96 22.11 -2.46 -9.02
CA THR A 96 20.97 -3.30 -9.41
C THR A 96 21.23 -4.75 -9.08
N CYS A 97 20.18 -5.49 -8.70
CA CYS A 97 20.31 -6.90 -8.32
C CYS A 97 21.26 -7.10 -7.13
N THR A 98 21.26 -6.16 -6.18
CA THR A 98 21.87 -6.30 -4.86
C THR A 98 20.87 -5.91 -3.78
N TYR A 99 21.10 -6.33 -2.55
CA TYR A 99 20.29 -5.94 -1.40
C TYR A 99 20.85 -4.70 -0.71
N PHE A 100 20.00 -3.70 -0.49
CA PHE A 100 20.30 -2.54 0.33
C PHE A 100 19.82 -2.79 1.76
N HIS A 101 20.73 -2.62 2.73
CA HIS A 101 20.41 -2.80 4.14
C HIS A 101 19.84 -1.51 4.72
N LEU A 102 18.65 -1.60 5.32
CA LEU A 102 17.95 -0.52 5.97
C LEU A 102 18.08 -0.72 7.48
N ALA A 103 18.73 0.20 8.18
CA ALA A 103 18.71 0.18 9.64
C ALA A 103 17.27 0.39 10.12
N LYS A 104 16.78 -0.48 11.01
CA LYS A 104 15.37 -0.48 11.46
C LYS A 104 14.96 0.85 12.11
N GLU A 105 15.86 1.45 12.88
CA GLU A 105 15.66 2.75 13.52
C GLU A 105 15.50 3.85 12.46
N THR A 106 16.48 3.97 11.56
CA THR A 106 16.44 4.91 10.42
C THR A 106 15.19 4.74 9.57
N LEU A 107 14.74 3.50 9.37
CA LEU A 107 13.53 3.22 8.60
C LEU A 107 12.25 3.69 9.31
N ASN A 108 12.14 3.49 10.63
CA ASN A 108 11.00 3.96 11.40
C ASN A 108 10.96 5.49 11.45
N ASP A 109 12.12 6.13 11.57
CA ASP A 109 12.25 7.59 11.53
C ASP A 109 11.93 8.14 10.14
N ALA A 110 12.32 7.42 9.08
CA ALA A 110 12.07 7.82 7.70
C ALA A 110 10.65 7.50 7.21
N LEU A 111 9.90 6.59 7.85
CA LEU A 111 8.53 6.20 7.49
C LEU A 111 7.63 6.03 8.74
N PRO A 112 7.45 7.07 9.57
CA PRO A 112 6.71 6.99 10.83
C PRO A 112 5.18 6.86 10.64
N GLU A 113 4.68 7.06 9.42
CA GLU A 113 3.29 6.78 9.02
C GLU A 113 3.00 5.27 8.95
N GLY A 114 4.05 4.46 8.77
CA GLY A 114 3.97 3.01 8.72
C GLY A 114 4.45 2.39 7.42
N LEU A 115 4.79 1.10 7.50
CA LEU A 115 5.33 0.33 6.39
C LEU A 115 4.22 -0.33 5.56
N PRO A 116 4.40 -0.47 4.24
CA PRO A 116 3.54 -1.31 3.42
C PRO A 116 3.50 -2.76 3.94
N VAL A 117 2.32 -3.37 3.95
CA VAL A 117 2.12 -4.75 4.47
C VAL A 117 3.07 -5.76 3.82
N SER A 118 3.33 -5.63 2.52
CA SER A 118 4.27 -6.52 1.81
C SER A 118 5.71 -6.36 2.28
N MET A 119 6.12 -5.13 2.62
CA MET A 119 7.44 -4.80 3.16
C MET A 119 7.62 -5.37 4.56
N SER A 120 6.64 -5.17 5.45
CA SER A 120 6.66 -5.72 6.81
C SER A 120 6.76 -7.24 6.80
N LYS A 121 5.99 -7.92 5.92
CA LYS A 121 6.10 -9.37 5.76
C LYS A 121 7.48 -9.78 5.26
N GLU A 122 8.07 -9.06 4.31
CA GLU A 122 9.41 -9.37 3.79
C GLU A 122 10.45 -9.37 4.91
N PHE A 123 10.41 -8.35 5.77
CA PHE A 123 11.32 -8.24 6.92
C PHE A 123 11.06 -9.29 7.99
N GLN A 124 9.78 -9.63 8.22
CA GLN A 124 9.41 -10.69 9.15
C GLN A 124 9.93 -12.04 8.68
N ASP A 125 9.64 -12.43 7.44
CA ASP A 125 9.98 -13.75 6.91
C ASP A 125 11.49 -13.91 6.72
N SER A 126 12.17 -12.86 6.25
CA SER A 126 13.62 -12.86 6.05
C SER A 126 14.43 -12.61 7.33
N MET A 127 13.77 -12.17 8.40
CA MET A 127 14.38 -11.74 9.67
C MET A 127 15.45 -10.66 9.51
N ARG A 128 15.39 -9.88 8.42
CA ARG A 128 16.36 -8.82 8.13
C ARG A 128 15.69 -7.67 7.39
N THR A 129 16.06 -6.45 7.74
CA THR A 129 15.59 -5.23 7.10
C THR A 129 16.44 -4.90 5.88
N ALA A 130 16.29 -5.69 4.81
CA ALA A 130 16.99 -5.45 3.55
C ALA A 130 16.04 -5.60 2.35
N LEU A 131 16.23 -4.77 1.33
CA LEU A 131 15.40 -4.76 0.12
C LEU A 131 16.26 -4.88 -1.13
N LEU A 132 15.73 -5.56 -2.14
CA LEU A 132 16.36 -5.66 -3.46
C LEU A 132 16.34 -4.29 -4.15
N VAL A 133 17.51 -3.85 -4.62
CA VAL A 133 17.66 -2.67 -5.49
C VAL A 133 17.27 -3.08 -6.90
N ARG A 134 16.10 -2.60 -7.34
CA ARG A 134 15.53 -2.91 -8.65
C ARG A 134 15.78 -1.79 -9.63
N GLN A 135 15.99 -2.13 -10.90
CA GLN A 135 16.13 -1.14 -11.97
C GLN A 135 14.90 -0.22 -12.02
N SER A 136 13.69 -0.77 -11.91
CA SER A 136 12.45 0.01 -11.94
C SER A 136 12.32 1.02 -10.79
N PHE A 137 12.97 0.77 -9.65
CA PHE A 137 13.05 1.75 -8.56
C PHE A 137 14.05 2.87 -8.91
N LEU A 138 15.22 2.53 -9.43
CA LEU A 138 16.21 3.53 -9.87
C LEU A 138 15.65 4.42 -10.97
N ASP A 139 14.94 3.85 -11.95
CA ASP A 139 14.29 4.60 -13.03
C ASP A 139 13.26 5.60 -12.49
N LEU A 140 12.47 5.19 -11.48
CA LEU A 140 11.47 6.03 -10.81
C LEU A 140 12.14 7.17 -10.03
N ARG A 141 13.14 6.83 -9.22
CA ARG A 141 13.92 7.80 -8.43
C ARG A 141 14.60 8.82 -9.35
N ASP A 142 15.31 8.34 -10.37
CA ASP A 142 16.06 9.18 -11.30
C ASP A 142 15.13 10.03 -12.18
N ASN A 143 13.90 9.57 -12.44
CA ASN A 143 12.87 10.42 -13.05
C ASN A 143 12.57 11.64 -12.17
N PHE A 144 12.30 11.45 -10.88
CA PHE A 144 12.01 12.56 -9.95
C PHE A 144 13.23 13.44 -9.71
N LYS A 145 14.42 12.85 -9.61
CA LYS A 145 15.67 13.62 -9.57
C LYS A 145 15.81 14.56 -10.77
N ARG A 146 15.50 14.08 -11.99
CA ARG A 146 15.51 14.89 -13.21
C ARG A 146 14.40 15.93 -13.29
N VAL A 147 13.29 15.77 -12.56
CA VAL A 147 12.25 16.81 -12.45
C VAL A 147 12.80 18.03 -11.73
N VAL A 148 13.48 17.80 -10.60
CA VAL A 148 13.98 18.87 -9.72
C VAL A 148 15.29 19.45 -10.25
N ASP A 149 16.21 18.60 -10.68
CA ASP A 149 17.52 18.99 -11.23
C ASP A 149 17.69 18.47 -12.66
N PRO A 150 17.18 19.20 -13.68
CA PRO A 150 17.35 18.83 -15.07
C PRO A 150 18.84 18.85 -15.47
N PRO A 151 19.34 17.84 -16.21
CA PRO A 151 20.72 17.83 -16.66
C PRO A 151 21.00 19.02 -17.60
N MET A 152 22.15 19.68 -17.43
CA MET A 152 22.57 20.85 -18.22
C MET A 152 22.65 20.60 -19.74
N TRP A 153 22.77 19.34 -20.18
CA TRP A 153 22.76 18.98 -21.60
C TRP A 153 21.44 18.32 -22.02
N SER A 154 20.68 19.02 -22.85
CA SER A 154 19.85 18.40 -23.89
C SER A 154 19.59 19.41 -25.02
N PRO A 155 20.58 19.70 -25.91
CA PRO A 155 20.33 20.63 -26.99
C PRO A 155 19.40 20.04 -28.06
N HIS A 156 19.58 18.79 -28.49
CA HIS A 156 18.91 18.25 -29.69
C HIS A 156 18.80 16.71 -29.72
N GLY A 157 18.08 16.11 -28.79
CA GLY A 157 17.78 14.67 -28.83
C GLY A 157 16.47 14.37 -28.12
N LYS A 158 15.73 13.33 -28.56
CA LYS A 158 14.54 12.82 -27.85
C LYS A 158 14.95 12.36 -26.44
N GLY A 159 15.02 13.30 -25.49
CA GLY A 159 15.36 13.02 -24.11
C GLY A 159 14.32 12.10 -23.48
N VAL A 160 14.72 11.39 -22.42
CA VAL A 160 13.79 10.60 -21.60
C VAL A 160 12.71 11.56 -21.10
N LYS A 161 11.45 11.33 -21.50
CA LYS A 161 10.32 12.16 -21.09
C LYS A 161 10.18 12.07 -19.56
N VAL A 162 10.53 13.16 -18.89
CA VAL A 162 10.40 13.30 -17.43
C VAL A 162 8.91 13.45 -17.09
N ARG A 163 8.48 12.78 -16.01
CA ARG A 163 7.08 12.77 -15.57
C ARG A 163 6.98 13.28 -14.14
N LYS A 164 6.23 14.36 -13.93
CA LYS A 164 5.87 14.83 -12.58
C LYS A 164 4.81 13.95 -11.94
N GLN A 165 3.89 13.45 -12.76
CA GLN A 165 2.78 12.59 -12.31
C GLN A 165 2.99 11.16 -12.79
N VAL A 166 3.02 10.22 -11.83
CA VAL A 166 3.28 8.81 -12.10
C VAL A 166 2.24 7.94 -11.39
N VAL A 167 1.69 6.95 -12.11
CA VAL A 167 0.89 5.87 -11.52
C VAL A 167 1.63 4.55 -11.69
N LEU A 168 2.12 3.97 -10.60
CA LEU A 168 2.72 2.64 -10.62
C LEU A 168 1.60 1.59 -10.75
N ASP A 169 1.55 0.91 -11.89
CA ASP A 169 0.62 -0.17 -12.18
C ASP A 169 1.40 -1.46 -12.51
N GLY A 170 0.80 -2.63 -12.37
CA GLY A 170 1.48 -3.90 -12.61
C GLY A 170 0.90 -5.05 -11.80
N PRO A 171 1.35 -6.30 -12.04
CA PRO A 171 0.79 -7.49 -11.40
C PRO A 171 0.77 -7.42 -9.86
N VAL A 172 -0.12 -8.19 -9.23
CA VAL A 172 -0.12 -8.37 -7.77
C VAL A 172 1.26 -8.84 -7.32
N SER A 173 1.72 -8.33 -6.17
CA SER A 173 2.99 -8.74 -5.54
C SER A 173 4.26 -8.52 -6.38
N CYS A 174 4.27 -7.57 -7.31
CA CYS A 174 5.48 -7.17 -8.05
C CYS A 174 6.33 -6.09 -7.35
N GLY A 175 5.98 -5.61 -6.15
CA GLY A 175 6.83 -4.66 -5.39
C GLY A 175 6.52 -3.16 -5.52
N LYS A 176 5.38 -2.78 -6.11
CA LYS A 176 4.98 -1.36 -6.27
C LYS A 176 4.98 -0.56 -4.97
N SER A 177 4.32 -1.07 -3.93
CA SER A 177 4.24 -0.39 -2.63
C SER A 177 5.60 -0.26 -1.96
N ILE A 178 6.50 -1.26 -2.16
CA ILE A 178 7.87 -1.22 -1.65
C ILE A 178 8.66 -0.12 -2.38
N ALA A 179 8.57 -0.06 -3.71
CA ALA A 179 9.23 0.98 -4.50
C ALA A 179 8.75 2.39 -4.15
N LEU A 180 7.46 2.57 -3.86
CA LEU A 180 6.92 3.85 -3.39
C LEU A 180 7.47 4.23 -2.01
N ALA A 181 7.53 3.27 -1.06
CA ALA A 181 8.09 3.52 0.27
C ALA A 181 9.60 3.86 0.20
N MET A 182 10.37 3.16 -0.64
CA MET A 182 11.77 3.49 -0.90
C MET A 182 11.93 4.88 -1.53
N LEU A 183 11.01 5.28 -2.43
CA LEU A 183 11.03 6.61 -3.05
C LEU A 183 10.78 7.70 -2.00
N VAL A 184 9.82 7.47 -1.08
CA VAL A 184 9.53 8.38 0.02
C VAL A 184 10.74 8.54 0.93
N GLN A 185 11.37 7.42 1.34
CA GLN A 185 12.59 7.47 2.14
C GLN A 185 13.70 8.25 1.42
N TRP A 186 13.93 7.98 0.13
CA TRP A 186 14.93 8.72 -0.64
C TRP A 186 14.62 10.22 -0.71
N ALA A 187 13.37 10.61 -1.02
CA ALA A 187 12.99 12.03 -1.11
C ALA A 187 13.20 12.74 0.25
N ARG A 188 12.94 12.04 1.35
CA ARG A 188 13.20 12.51 2.72
C ARG A 188 14.69 12.71 3.00
N GLU A 189 15.54 11.79 2.54
CA GLU A 189 17.00 11.90 2.61
C GLU A 189 17.53 13.10 1.79
N GLU A 190 16.87 13.45 0.67
CA GLU A 190 17.18 14.64 -0.15
C GLU A 190 16.61 15.95 0.42
N GLY A 191 15.92 15.92 1.56
CA GLY A 191 15.35 17.11 2.19
C GLY A 191 14.05 17.62 1.55
N TRP A 192 13.29 16.74 0.89
CA TRP A 192 12.01 17.12 0.28
C TRP A 192 10.88 17.13 1.32
N LEU A 193 9.86 17.96 1.08
CA LEU A 193 8.61 17.90 1.81
C LEU A 193 7.74 16.77 1.24
N VAL A 194 7.39 15.78 2.05
CA VAL A 194 6.69 14.58 1.55
C VAL A 194 5.35 14.37 2.24
N PHE A 195 4.28 14.38 1.45
CA PHE A 195 2.95 13.95 1.87
C PHE A 195 2.76 12.47 1.50
N TYR A 196 2.91 11.58 2.47
CA TYR A 196 2.85 10.12 2.25
C TYR A 196 1.59 9.50 2.85
N VAL A 197 0.86 8.73 2.03
CA VAL A 197 -0.31 7.94 2.44
C VAL A 197 -0.02 6.46 2.17
N PRO A 198 0.41 5.67 3.18
CA PRO A 198 0.73 4.25 3.00
C PRO A 198 -0.49 3.35 2.74
N ARG A 199 -1.70 3.82 3.06
CA ARG A 199 -2.95 3.04 2.97
C ARG A 199 -4.10 3.88 2.44
N GLY A 200 -4.11 4.18 1.14
CA GLY A 200 -5.19 4.95 0.51
C GLY A 200 -6.59 4.35 0.68
N LYS A 201 -6.71 3.04 0.93
CA LYS A 201 -7.99 2.37 1.24
C LYS A 201 -8.68 2.94 2.49
N GLU A 202 -7.93 3.38 3.50
CA GLU A 202 -8.50 3.91 4.75
C GLU A 202 -9.27 5.22 4.54
N TRP A 203 -9.01 5.93 3.43
CA TRP A 203 -9.77 7.11 3.07
C TRP A 203 -11.18 6.79 2.56
N THR A 204 -11.42 5.55 2.16
CA THR A 204 -12.68 5.09 1.58
C THR A 204 -13.40 4.04 2.43
N HIS A 205 -12.87 3.71 3.62
CA HIS A 205 -13.38 2.62 4.47
C HIS A 205 -13.32 3.00 5.95
N GLY A 206 -14.28 2.47 6.73
CA GLY A 206 -14.33 2.63 8.19
C GLY A 206 -14.67 4.04 8.69
N GLY A 207 -14.61 4.26 10.01
CA GLY A 207 -14.72 5.61 10.60
C GLY A 207 -16.11 6.27 10.52
N PHE A 208 -16.19 7.48 11.10
CA PHE A 208 -17.37 8.34 11.04
C PHE A 208 -17.36 9.16 9.74
N PHE A 209 -18.52 9.26 9.10
CA PHE A 209 -18.71 10.02 7.87
C PHE A 209 -20.07 10.73 7.85
N TYR A 210 -20.17 11.84 7.13
CA TYR A 210 -21.41 12.59 6.94
C TYR A 210 -21.38 13.37 5.63
N LYS A 211 -22.56 13.79 5.14
CA LYS A 211 -22.67 14.62 3.93
C LYS A 211 -22.60 16.09 4.32
N HIS A 212 -21.65 16.82 3.77
CA HIS A 212 -21.52 18.24 4.02
C HIS A 212 -22.63 19.01 3.27
N PRO A 213 -23.51 19.78 3.96
CA PRO A 213 -24.67 20.41 3.33
C PRO A 213 -24.33 21.40 2.22
N GLN A 214 -23.25 22.17 2.38
CA GLN A 214 -22.86 23.21 1.42
C GLN A 214 -22.19 22.67 0.16
N THR A 215 -21.26 21.72 0.28
CA THR A 215 -20.50 21.19 -0.87
C THR A 215 -21.19 19.99 -1.53
N GLY A 216 -22.07 19.30 -0.81
CA GLY A 216 -22.69 18.05 -1.24
C GLY A 216 -21.76 16.83 -1.24
N LEU A 217 -20.49 17.02 -0.84
CA LEU A 217 -19.49 15.96 -0.70
C LEU A 217 -19.58 15.28 0.68
N TRP A 218 -18.89 14.15 0.81
CA TRP A 218 -18.88 13.34 2.02
C TRP A 218 -17.57 13.53 2.79
N ASP A 219 -17.70 13.90 4.05
CA ASP A 219 -16.59 14.23 4.94
C ASP A 219 -16.30 13.06 5.88
N THR A 220 -15.01 12.85 6.17
CA THR A 220 -14.51 11.76 7.02
C THR A 220 -13.53 12.32 8.07
N PRO A 221 -14.03 13.02 9.12
CA PRO A 221 -13.20 13.82 10.02
C PRO A 221 -12.22 12.98 10.85
N VAL A 222 -12.57 11.76 11.26
CA VAL A 222 -11.65 10.86 11.99
C VAL A 222 -10.44 10.50 11.12
N GLN A 223 -10.68 10.23 9.83
CA GLN A 223 -9.60 9.93 8.90
C GLN A 223 -8.77 11.18 8.59
N ALA A 224 -9.39 12.36 8.51
CA ALA A 224 -8.69 13.63 8.31
C ALA A 224 -7.69 13.90 9.45
N GLU A 225 -8.12 13.71 10.70
CA GLU A 225 -7.25 13.85 11.86
C GLU A 225 -6.05 12.88 11.81
N ASN A 226 -6.28 11.61 11.46
CA ASN A 226 -5.20 10.62 11.31
C ASN A 226 -4.18 11.03 10.23
N VAL A 227 -4.67 11.52 9.08
CA VAL A 227 -3.82 12.01 7.98
C VAL A 227 -2.96 13.19 8.42
N LEU A 228 -3.54 14.14 9.17
CA LEU A 228 -2.80 15.29 9.68
C LEU A 228 -1.75 14.89 10.72
N LYS A 229 -2.09 13.96 11.62
CA LYS A 229 -1.12 13.39 12.57
C LYS A 229 0.02 12.70 11.85
N ASP A 230 -0.28 11.86 10.87
CA ASP A 230 0.73 11.15 10.07
C ASP A 230 1.64 12.12 9.32
N PHE A 231 1.06 13.13 8.66
CA PHE A 231 1.81 14.15 7.94
C PHE A 231 2.76 14.95 8.87
N LEU A 232 2.35 15.19 10.12
CA LEU A 232 3.15 15.92 11.10
C LEU A 232 4.38 15.13 11.58
N LYS A 233 4.30 13.79 11.68
CA LYS A 233 5.35 12.94 12.29
C LYS A 233 6.75 13.17 11.72
N TYR A 234 6.88 13.27 10.39
CA TYR A 234 8.17 13.52 9.75
C TYR A 234 8.40 15.01 9.46
N ASN A 235 7.36 15.73 9.03
CA ASN A 235 7.52 17.06 8.43
C ASN A 235 7.51 18.21 9.43
N GLU A 236 7.40 17.96 10.74
CA GLU A 236 7.22 19.00 11.77
C GLU A 236 8.24 20.15 11.66
N SER A 237 9.51 19.85 11.43
CA SER A 237 10.57 20.85 11.30
C SER A 237 10.39 21.77 10.08
N TYR A 238 9.95 21.21 8.94
CA TYR A 238 9.65 21.97 7.72
C TYR A 238 8.40 22.83 7.90
N LEU A 239 7.33 22.27 8.48
CA LEU A 239 6.05 22.96 8.64
C LEU A 239 6.13 24.18 9.56
N LYS A 240 7.08 24.21 10.50
CA LYS A 240 7.35 25.38 11.37
C LYS A 240 8.01 26.55 10.62
N GLN A 241 8.57 26.31 9.44
CA GLN A 241 9.28 27.29 8.63
C GLN A 241 8.50 27.74 7.40
N LEU A 242 7.40 27.05 7.06
CA LEU A 242 6.58 27.32 5.88
C LEU A 242 5.32 28.11 6.27
N PRO A 243 5.18 29.37 5.81
CA PRO A 243 3.96 30.15 6.05
C PRO A 243 2.80 29.66 5.15
N CYS A 244 1.57 29.80 5.63
CA CYS A 244 0.38 29.66 4.81
C CYS A 244 0.34 30.77 3.75
N GLN A 245 -0.03 30.43 2.52
CA GLN A 245 -0.20 31.39 1.42
C GLN A 245 -1.67 31.68 1.13
N ILE A 246 -2.60 30.86 1.63
CA ILE A 246 -4.04 31.03 1.44
C ILE A 246 -4.65 31.42 2.79
N PHE A 247 -5.32 32.57 2.82
CA PHE A 247 -5.91 33.14 4.05
C PHE A 247 -7.43 33.04 4.10
N ASP A 248 -8.06 32.47 3.07
CA ASP A 248 -9.51 32.25 3.08
C ASP A 248 -9.91 31.45 4.33
N PRO A 249 -11.07 31.73 4.95
CA PRO A 249 -11.54 30.94 6.09
C PRO A 249 -11.67 29.46 5.75
N ILE A 250 -11.38 28.59 6.72
CA ILE A 250 -11.52 27.15 6.59
C ILE A 250 -12.96 26.77 6.93
N PRO A 251 -13.71 26.13 6.01
CA PRO A 251 -15.06 25.68 6.31
C PRO A 251 -15.03 24.60 7.40
N LEU A 252 -15.95 24.74 8.36
CA LEU A 252 -16.13 23.79 9.45
C LEU A 252 -17.18 22.73 9.12
N GLY A 253 -16.87 21.52 9.55
CA GLY A 253 -17.69 20.34 9.38
C GLY A 253 -18.37 19.82 10.66
N GLU A 254 -19.04 18.68 10.53
CA GLU A 254 -19.51 17.90 11.68
C GLU A 254 -18.30 17.26 12.38
N GLY A 255 -18.15 17.54 13.67
CA GLY A 255 -17.11 16.96 14.49
C GLY A 255 -17.45 15.53 14.89
N ALA A 256 -16.46 14.65 14.83
CA ALA A 256 -16.66 13.25 15.18
C ALA A 256 -17.09 13.10 16.65
N GLY A 257 -18.30 12.59 16.87
CA GLY A 257 -18.86 12.36 18.21
C GLY A 257 -19.35 13.61 18.95
N VAL A 258 -19.22 14.80 18.36
CA VAL A 258 -19.64 16.08 18.98
C VAL A 258 -20.69 16.84 18.16
N GLY A 259 -20.92 16.47 16.90
CA GLY A 259 -21.96 17.05 16.05
C GLY A 259 -21.52 18.35 15.38
N TRP A 260 -22.48 19.23 15.04
CA TRP A 260 -22.20 20.52 14.41
C TRP A 260 -21.98 21.60 15.48
N LEU A 261 -21.05 22.52 15.22
CA LEU A 261 -20.97 23.75 16.00
C LEU A 261 -22.19 24.63 15.69
N LYS A 262 -22.69 25.33 16.70
CA LYS A 262 -23.78 26.30 16.53
C LYS A 262 -23.19 27.65 16.12
N ASP A 263 -23.80 28.27 15.11
CA ASP A 263 -23.54 29.64 14.68
C ASP A 263 -22.08 29.94 14.24
N VAL A 264 -21.29 28.90 13.93
CA VAL A 264 -19.91 29.03 13.45
C VAL A 264 -19.67 28.07 12.28
N ASP A 265 -19.54 28.63 11.08
CA ASP A 265 -19.39 27.86 9.84
C ASP A 265 -17.94 27.81 9.32
N SER A 266 -17.04 28.63 9.87
CA SER A 266 -15.65 28.67 9.43
C SER A 266 -14.68 29.13 10.51
N VAL A 267 -13.40 28.78 10.35
CA VAL A 267 -12.28 29.27 11.16
C VAL A 267 -11.41 30.19 10.32
N ALA A 268 -11.15 31.40 10.82
CA ALA A 268 -10.25 32.34 10.17
C ALA A 268 -8.80 31.85 10.24
N VAL A 269 -8.03 32.13 9.18
CA VAL A 269 -6.58 31.87 9.13
C VAL A 269 -5.88 33.22 8.99
N PRO A 270 -5.35 33.78 10.10
CA PRO A 270 -4.66 35.06 10.05
C PRO A 270 -3.45 35.07 9.11
N GLU A 271 -3.10 36.25 8.61
CA GLU A 271 -1.83 36.43 7.90
C GLU A 271 -0.65 36.11 8.84
N GLY A 272 0.34 35.38 8.32
CA GLY A 272 1.51 34.94 9.10
C GLY A 272 1.35 33.61 9.84
N THR A 273 0.17 32.95 9.77
CA THR A 273 0.01 31.58 10.26
C THR A 273 0.95 30.61 9.54
N MET A 274 1.63 29.74 10.29
CA MET A 274 2.51 28.72 9.72
C MET A 274 1.72 27.45 9.36
N LEU A 275 2.19 26.67 8.38
CA LEU A 275 1.57 25.39 8.03
C LEU A 275 1.51 24.43 9.22
N TYR A 276 2.48 24.50 10.14
CA TYR A 276 2.44 23.75 11.40
C TYR A 276 1.19 24.09 12.23
N GLU A 277 0.86 25.37 12.40
CA GLU A 277 -0.29 25.82 13.19
C GLU A 277 -1.61 25.44 12.53
N LEU A 278 -1.66 25.54 11.20
CA LEU A 278 -2.78 25.07 10.39
C LEU A 278 -3.05 23.58 10.61
N VAL A 279 -2.01 22.73 10.48
CA VAL A 279 -2.11 21.28 10.69
C VAL A 279 -2.51 20.97 12.13
N LYS A 280 -1.90 21.64 13.11
CA LYS A 280 -2.21 21.46 14.53
C LYS A 280 -3.67 21.81 14.84
N THR A 281 -4.20 22.88 14.25
CA THR A 281 -5.60 23.27 14.38
C THR A 281 -6.53 22.17 13.87
N GLY A 282 -6.20 21.53 12.73
CA GLY A 282 -6.98 20.40 12.22
C GLY A 282 -6.88 19.12 13.08
N ILE A 283 -5.80 18.93 13.82
CA ILE A 283 -5.64 17.80 14.76
C ILE A 283 -6.42 18.06 16.05
N GLU A 284 -6.38 19.29 16.57
CA GLU A 284 -7.01 19.65 17.85
C GLU A 284 -8.51 19.94 17.70
N GLN A 285 -8.94 20.44 16.55
CA GLN A 285 -10.33 20.78 16.24
C GLN A 285 -10.90 19.84 15.19
N THR A 286 -11.64 18.82 15.64
CA THR A 286 -12.27 17.81 14.77
C THR A 286 -13.15 18.40 13.65
N HIS A 287 -13.81 19.53 13.91
CA HIS A 287 -14.64 20.24 12.92
C HIS A 287 -13.84 20.81 11.75
N ALA A 288 -12.60 21.24 12.01
CA ALA A 288 -11.73 21.85 11.00
C ALA A 288 -10.93 20.79 10.23
N ALA A 289 -10.80 19.57 10.76
CA ALA A 289 -9.88 18.54 10.24
C ALA A 289 -9.98 18.31 8.73
N VAL A 290 -11.19 18.09 8.20
CA VAL A 290 -11.40 17.86 6.76
C VAL A 290 -11.06 19.11 5.94
N GLY A 291 -11.52 20.28 6.38
CA GLY A 291 -11.23 21.56 5.73
C GLY A 291 -9.73 21.87 5.70
N VAL A 292 -9.01 21.56 6.78
CA VAL A 292 -7.55 21.70 6.91
C VAL A 292 -6.84 20.76 5.93
N VAL A 293 -7.26 19.50 5.79
CA VAL A 293 -6.65 18.58 4.79
C VAL A 293 -6.83 19.09 3.36
N VAL A 294 -8.02 19.61 3.03
CA VAL A 294 -8.28 20.22 1.70
C VAL A 294 -7.47 21.50 1.50
N ARG A 295 -7.33 22.34 2.54
CA ARG A 295 -6.47 23.53 2.50
C ARG A 295 -5.02 23.13 2.30
N LEU A 296 -4.52 22.15 3.07
CA LEU A 296 -3.16 21.66 3.00
C LEU A 296 -2.81 21.19 1.58
N ARG A 297 -3.71 20.49 0.89
CA ARG A 297 -3.51 20.11 -0.52
C ARG A 297 -3.15 21.30 -1.42
N LYS A 298 -3.85 22.42 -1.23
CA LYS A 298 -3.65 23.65 -2.02
C LYS A 298 -2.38 24.37 -1.60
N GLU A 299 -2.12 24.47 -0.30
CA GLU A 299 -0.89 25.09 0.24
C GLU A 299 0.36 24.36 -0.25
N LEU A 300 0.35 23.02 -0.26
CA LEU A 300 1.46 22.21 -0.75
C LEU A 300 1.79 22.47 -2.22
N SER A 301 0.79 22.81 -3.05
CA SER A 301 1.02 23.22 -4.46
C SER A 301 1.64 24.61 -4.61
N LEU A 302 1.61 25.42 -3.56
CA LEU A 302 2.15 26.77 -3.56
C LEU A 302 3.56 26.85 -2.97
N VAL A 303 4.01 25.83 -2.24
CA VAL A 303 5.38 25.75 -1.70
C VAL A 303 6.39 25.69 -2.85
N LYS A 304 7.35 26.62 -2.84
CA LYS A 304 8.39 26.74 -3.87
C LYS A 304 9.81 26.69 -3.30
N ASP A 305 9.96 26.82 -1.99
CA ASP A 305 11.27 26.86 -1.31
C ASP A 305 11.99 25.51 -1.32
N MET A 306 11.23 24.42 -1.48
CA MET A 306 11.75 23.06 -1.54
C MET A 306 10.86 22.18 -2.42
N PRO A 307 11.37 21.05 -2.94
CA PRO A 307 10.56 20.12 -3.70
C PRO A 307 9.49 19.45 -2.82
N VAL A 308 8.27 19.35 -3.33
CA VAL A 308 7.14 18.69 -2.66
C VAL A 308 6.73 17.44 -3.40
N LEU A 309 6.67 16.30 -2.71
CA LEU A 309 6.23 15.01 -3.27
C LEU A 309 4.95 14.53 -2.57
N ILE A 310 3.91 14.25 -3.36
CA ILE A 310 2.68 13.58 -2.89
C ILE A 310 2.75 12.10 -3.28
N ALA A 311 2.82 11.20 -2.30
CA ALA A 311 2.99 9.76 -2.50
C ALA A 311 1.81 8.99 -1.89
N ILE A 312 1.05 8.25 -2.68
CA ILE A 312 -0.16 7.53 -2.23
C ILE A 312 -0.09 6.06 -2.64
N ASP A 313 -0.05 5.15 -1.68
CA ASP A 313 -0.20 3.72 -1.92
C ASP A 313 -1.69 3.32 -1.93
N GLN A 314 -2.00 2.24 -2.64
CA GLN A 314 -3.38 1.75 -2.85
C GLN A 314 -4.29 2.79 -3.53
N TYR A 315 -3.71 3.65 -4.37
CA TYR A 315 -4.35 4.77 -5.06
C TYR A 315 -5.55 4.35 -5.94
N ASN A 316 -5.57 3.09 -6.39
CA ASN A 316 -6.72 2.51 -7.10
C ASN A 316 -8.02 2.55 -6.30
N ASN A 317 -7.97 2.54 -4.96
CA ASN A 317 -9.17 2.65 -4.11
C ASN A 317 -9.92 3.98 -4.29
N TRP A 318 -9.27 5.01 -4.84
CA TRP A 318 -9.86 6.32 -5.08
C TRP A 318 -10.59 6.43 -6.43
N PHE A 319 -10.62 5.34 -7.20
CA PHE A 319 -11.32 5.25 -8.50
C PHE A 319 -12.50 4.28 -8.50
N THR A 320 -12.90 3.78 -7.34
CA THR A 320 -14.03 2.86 -7.17
C THR A 320 -14.99 3.35 -6.08
N PHE A 321 -16.01 2.56 -5.79
CA PHE A 321 -16.93 2.80 -4.68
C PHE A 321 -16.24 2.60 -3.33
N SER A 322 -16.60 3.47 -2.38
CA SER A 322 -16.21 3.38 -0.98
C SER A 322 -17.08 2.36 -0.22
N GLU A 323 -16.74 2.07 1.02
CA GLU A 323 -17.59 1.28 1.93
C GLU A 323 -18.83 2.07 2.40
N TYR A 324 -18.81 3.39 2.22
CA TYR A 324 -19.89 4.25 2.66
C TYR A 324 -21.09 4.15 1.70
N GLU A 325 -22.28 4.24 2.28
CA GLU A 325 -23.52 4.24 1.54
C GLU A 325 -24.43 5.38 1.99
N GLU A 326 -25.16 5.95 1.05
CA GLU A 326 -26.19 6.97 1.28
C GLU A 326 -27.56 6.28 1.34
N PRO A 327 -28.29 6.32 2.46
CA PRO A 327 -29.65 5.79 2.53
C PRO A 327 -30.57 6.57 1.58
N VAL A 328 -31.21 5.86 0.63
CA VAL A 328 -32.17 6.44 -0.32
C VAL A 328 -33.60 6.14 0.13
N THR A 329 -33.84 4.90 0.56
CA THR A 329 -35.10 4.48 1.18
C THR A 329 -34.80 3.67 2.43
N ILE A 330 -35.84 3.31 3.19
CA ILE A 330 -35.72 2.43 4.36
C ILE A 330 -35.06 1.08 4.02
N ARG A 331 -35.11 0.65 2.74
CA ARG A 331 -34.60 -0.66 2.30
C ARG A 331 -33.51 -0.56 1.24
N SER A 332 -33.05 0.63 0.88
CA SER A 332 -32.03 0.79 -0.16
C SER A 332 -31.03 1.89 0.18
N CYS A 333 -29.76 1.56 -0.05
CA CYS A 333 -28.66 2.48 0.04
C CYS A 333 -27.97 2.60 -1.32
N ARG A 334 -27.49 3.80 -1.64
CA ARG A 334 -26.66 4.07 -2.82
C ARG A 334 -25.20 3.98 -2.39
N PRO A 335 -24.37 3.14 -3.03
CA PRO A 335 -22.93 3.14 -2.80
C PRO A 335 -22.34 4.52 -3.14
N ILE A 336 -21.56 5.08 -2.22
CA ILE A 336 -20.90 6.37 -2.41
C ILE A 336 -19.60 6.12 -3.19
N HIS A 337 -19.42 6.81 -4.31
CA HIS A 337 -18.19 6.70 -5.07
C HIS A 337 -17.05 7.44 -4.37
N ALA A 338 -15.81 6.93 -4.38
CA ALA A 338 -14.69 7.55 -3.66
C ALA A 338 -14.44 9.03 -4.04
N ARG A 339 -14.67 9.39 -5.31
CA ARG A 339 -14.64 10.80 -5.80
C ARG A 339 -15.61 11.76 -5.08
N GLU A 340 -16.65 11.24 -4.44
CA GLU A 340 -17.63 12.03 -3.69
C GLU A 340 -17.16 12.29 -2.26
N LEU A 341 -16.07 11.65 -1.81
CA LEU A 341 -15.47 11.93 -0.51
C LEU A 341 -14.56 13.16 -0.63
N THR A 342 -14.72 14.13 0.26
CA THR A 342 -14.08 15.46 0.16
C THR A 342 -12.56 15.39 0.08
N MET A 343 -11.91 14.62 0.96
CA MET A 343 -10.45 14.51 0.94
C MET A 343 -9.95 13.77 -0.30
N VAL A 344 -10.62 12.69 -0.70
CA VAL A 344 -10.26 11.95 -1.93
C VAL A 344 -10.45 12.85 -3.14
N ASN A 345 -11.54 13.61 -3.22
CA ASN A 345 -11.78 14.58 -4.30
C ASN A 345 -10.60 15.56 -4.45
N ALA A 346 -10.10 16.10 -3.32
CA ALA A 346 -8.99 17.04 -3.31
C ALA A 346 -7.65 16.45 -3.77
N PHE A 347 -7.33 15.20 -3.38
CA PHE A 347 -6.03 14.58 -3.66
C PHE A 347 -6.02 13.66 -4.90
N ARG A 348 -7.18 13.21 -5.38
CA ARG A 348 -7.25 12.23 -6.47
C ARG A 348 -6.77 12.78 -7.80
N SER A 349 -6.97 14.06 -8.10
CA SER A 349 -6.56 14.63 -9.39
C SER A 349 -5.04 14.76 -9.49
N MET A 350 -4.48 14.26 -10.58
CA MET A 350 -3.09 14.43 -11.01
C MET A 350 -2.95 15.48 -12.11
N ILE A 351 -3.98 16.28 -12.40
CA ILE A 351 -3.88 17.33 -13.44
C ILE A 351 -3.03 18.51 -12.96
N HIS A 352 -2.89 18.68 -11.65
CA HIS A 352 -2.08 19.73 -11.05
C HIS A 352 -0.58 19.55 -11.38
N ASP A 353 0.16 20.66 -11.47
CA ASP A 353 1.59 20.66 -11.81
C ASP A 353 2.52 20.24 -10.65
N ASP A 354 2.02 19.41 -9.75
CA ASP A 354 2.74 18.89 -8.59
C ASP A 354 3.44 17.57 -8.92
N MET A 355 4.51 17.26 -8.19
CA MET A 355 5.09 15.91 -8.21
C MET A 355 4.20 14.97 -7.40
N MET A 356 3.60 14.00 -8.09
CA MET A 356 2.64 13.08 -7.49
C MET A 356 2.85 11.66 -7.98
N VAL A 357 2.90 10.70 -7.05
CA VAL A 357 3.03 9.28 -7.34
C VAL A 357 1.92 8.49 -6.65
N GLY A 358 1.11 7.80 -7.45
CA GLY A 358 0.13 6.84 -6.96
C GLY A 358 0.58 5.41 -7.24
N ALA A 359 0.57 4.52 -6.25
CA ALA A 359 0.79 3.10 -6.47
C ALA A 359 -0.54 2.33 -6.43
N PHE A 360 -0.81 1.55 -7.47
CA PHE A 360 -1.95 0.66 -7.50
C PHE A 360 -1.68 -0.59 -6.65
N SER A 361 -2.67 -1.02 -5.88
CA SER A 361 -2.62 -2.27 -5.14
C SER A 361 -3.71 -3.20 -5.61
N HIS A 362 -3.42 -4.04 -6.60
CA HIS A 362 -4.35 -5.06 -7.11
C HIS A 362 -4.64 -6.19 -6.10
N SER A 363 -3.97 -6.19 -4.94
CA SER A 363 -4.35 -7.02 -3.79
C SER A 363 -5.61 -6.50 -3.09
N THR A 364 -5.98 -5.25 -3.33
CA THR A 364 -7.28 -4.70 -2.90
C THR A 364 -8.36 -5.11 -3.89
N ALA A 365 -9.54 -5.48 -3.40
CA ALA A 365 -10.65 -6.04 -4.18
C ALA A 365 -11.37 -4.99 -5.07
N VAL A 366 -10.60 -4.13 -5.75
CA VAL A 366 -11.07 -3.00 -6.55
C VAL A 366 -11.37 -3.40 -8.01
N GLY A 367 -10.92 -4.60 -8.43
CA GLY A 367 -11.03 -5.04 -9.82
C GLY A 367 -10.09 -4.29 -10.77
N LYS A 368 -10.14 -4.65 -12.06
CA LYS A 368 -9.27 -4.03 -13.07
C LYS A 368 -9.85 -2.69 -13.53
N LEU A 369 -9.18 -1.60 -13.17
CA LEU A 369 -9.52 -0.27 -13.64
C LEU A 369 -9.18 -0.09 -15.13
N ARG A 370 -9.88 0.85 -15.78
CA ARG A 370 -9.60 1.24 -17.18
C ARG A 370 -8.19 1.81 -17.30
N LYS A 371 -7.62 1.76 -18.51
CA LYS A 371 -6.30 2.36 -18.80
C LYS A 371 -6.33 3.88 -18.61
N ASP A 372 -7.36 4.51 -19.16
CA ASP A 372 -7.60 5.93 -18.98
C ASP A 372 -8.41 6.13 -17.72
N LEU A 373 -7.82 6.86 -16.77
CA LEU A 373 -8.46 7.24 -15.53
C LEU A 373 -8.87 8.71 -15.66
N PRO A 374 -10.05 9.08 -15.14
CA PRO A 374 -10.41 10.49 -15.07
C PRO A 374 -9.41 11.24 -14.18
N ASP A 375 -9.08 12.47 -14.57
CA ASP A 375 -8.20 13.38 -13.83
C ASP A 375 -6.76 12.88 -13.63
N VAL A 376 -6.32 11.95 -14.49
CA VAL A 376 -4.94 11.44 -14.53
C VAL A 376 -4.40 11.53 -15.96
N PRO A 377 -3.19 12.08 -16.18
CA PRO A 377 -2.59 12.10 -17.51
C PRO A 377 -2.45 10.71 -18.12
N VAL A 378 -2.76 10.57 -19.42
CA VAL A 378 -2.78 9.27 -20.13
C VAL A 378 -1.43 8.56 -20.08
N ASP A 379 -0.34 9.31 -20.05
CA ASP A 379 1.03 8.82 -19.99
C ASP A 379 1.62 8.73 -18.57
N ALA A 380 0.84 9.04 -17.53
CA ALA A 380 1.31 8.92 -16.14
C ALA A 380 1.56 7.47 -15.74
N ARG A 381 0.86 6.50 -16.35
CA ARG A 381 0.96 5.08 -15.98
C ARG A 381 2.34 4.50 -16.32
N ALA A 382 3.00 3.94 -15.31
CA ALA A 382 4.28 3.24 -15.42
C ALA A 382 4.08 1.78 -14.96
N MET A 383 4.46 0.84 -15.82
CA MET A 383 4.32 -0.59 -15.52
C MET A 383 5.50 -1.09 -14.69
N PHE A 384 5.21 -1.60 -13.49
CA PHE A 384 6.19 -2.17 -12.58
C PHE A 384 6.30 -3.68 -12.81
N PRO A 385 7.45 -4.18 -13.32
CA PRO A 385 7.59 -5.57 -13.71
C PRO A 385 7.70 -6.49 -12.49
N ARG A 386 7.38 -7.77 -12.71
CA ARG A 386 7.77 -8.86 -11.81
C ARG A 386 9.29 -9.03 -11.81
N TYR A 387 9.83 -9.88 -10.94
CA TYR A 387 11.26 -10.12 -10.94
C TYR A 387 11.72 -10.62 -12.30
N SER A 388 12.82 -10.06 -12.82
CA SER A 388 13.54 -10.65 -13.94
C SER A 388 14.24 -11.94 -13.50
N LEU A 389 14.83 -12.69 -14.43
CA LEU A 389 15.65 -13.86 -14.10
C LEU A 389 16.83 -13.49 -13.20
N GLU A 390 17.49 -12.36 -13.46
CA GLU A 390 18.64 -11.88 -12.68
C GLU A 390 18.22 -11.42 -11.26
N GLU A 391 17.10 -10.72 -11.16
CA GLU A 391 16.51 -10.34 -9.88
C GLU A 391 16.10 -11.59 -9.09
N ALA A 392 15.48 -12.57 -9.75
CA ALA A 392 15.05 -13.82 -9.14
C ALA A 392 16.23 -14.66 -8.62
N ASP A 393 17.31 -14.74 -9.39
CA ASP A 393 18.55 -15.42 -8.96
C ASP A 393 19.11 -14.78 -7.69
N THR A 394 19.19 -13.45 -7.67
CA THR A 394 19.64 -12.69 -6.50
C THR A 394 18.72 -12.89 -5.29
N VAL A 395 17.40 -12.86 -5.50
CA VAL A 395 16.39 -13.10 -4.44
C VAL A 395 16.54 -14.50 -3.85
N CYS A 396 16.76 -15.52 -4.69
CA CYS A 396 16.97 -16.88 -4.20
C CYS A 396 18.31 -17.02 -3.45
N HIS A 397 19.39 -16.35 -3.89
CA HIS A 397 20.64 -16.26 -3.12
C HIS A 397 20.43 -15.56 -1.77
N TYR A 398 19.62 -14.50 -1.73
CA TYR A 398 19.26 -13.84 -0.48
C TYR A 398 18.46 -14.77 0.44
N TYR A 399 17.46 -15.49 -0.07
CA TYR A 399 16.70 -16.44 0.72
C TYR A 399 17.53 -17.64 1.21
N LEU A 400 18.51 -18.10 0.41
CA LEU A 400 19.53 -19.04 0.87
C LEU A 400 20.35 -18.45 2.03
N ARG A 401 20.82 -17.21 1.89
CA ARG A 401 21.56 -16.49 2.93
C ARG A 401 20.74 -16.30 4.21
N GLN A 402 19.42 -16.16 4.09
CA GLN A 402 18.48 -16.07 5.21
C GLN A 402 17.96 -17.42 5.71
N ARG A 403 18.53 -18.53 5.22
CA ARG A 403 18.17 -19.90 5.61
C ARG A 403 16.68 -20.21 5.41
N LEU A 404 16.06 -19.60 4.39
CA LEU A 404 14.73 -19.94 3.90
C LEU A 404 14.77 -21.10 2.89
N ILE A 405 15.95 -21.35 2.32
CA ILE A 405 16.21 -22.43 1.38
C ILE A 405 17.22 -23.39 2.02
N ARG A 406 16.97 -24.70 1.89
CA ARG A 406 17.93 -25.73 2.28
C ARG A 406 19.12 -25.72 1.32
N ARG A 407 20.35 -25.74 1.85
CA ARG A 407 21.56 -25.63 1.02
C ARG A 407 21.66 -26.75 -0.01
N GLU A 408 21.18 -27.94 0.33
CA GLU A 408 21.20 -29.13 -0.52
C GLU A 408 20.23 -29.02 -1.71
N ALA A 409 19.14 -28.26 -1.54
CA ALA A 409 18.13 -28.07 -2.56
C ALA A 409 18.43 -26.90 -3.51
N PHE A 410 19.41 -26.05 -3.15
CA PHE A 410 19.73 -24.86 -3.92
C PHE A 410 20.62 -25.21 -5.12
N THR A 411 19.99 -25.40 -6.28
CA THR A 411 20.64 -25.64 -7.57
C THR A 411 20.11 -24.69 -8.64
N GLU A 412 20.85 -24.51 -9.72
CA GLU A 412 20.46 -23.64 -10.84
C GLU A 412 19.09 -24.04 -11.41
N GLU A 413 18.86 -25.34 -11.57
CA GLU A 413 17.60 -25.87 -12.07
C GLU A 413 16.45 -25.60 -11.09
N ASN A 414 16.68 -25.78 -9.79
CA ASN A 414 15.63 -25.71 -8.80
C ASN A 414 15.12 -24.28 -8.56
N TRP A 415 16.00 -23.28 -8.46
CA TRP A 415 15.52 -21.90 -8.33
C TRP A 415 14.86 -21.40 -9.61
N LYS A 416 15.32 -21.84 -10.79
CA LYS A 416 14.66 -21.55 -12.07
C LYS A 416 13.27 -22.18 -12.18
N LYS A 417 13.07 -23.40 -11.65
CA LYS A 417 11.73 -24.02 -11.53
C LYS A 417 10.80 -23.16 -10.68
N ILE A 418 11.27 -22.68 -9.52
CA ILE A 418 10.48 -21.77 -8.68
C ILE A 418 10.13 -20.49 -9.43
N TYR A 419 11.11 -19.86 -10.09
CA TYR A 419 10.89 -18.67 -10.92
C TYR A 419 9.84 -18.91 -12.02
N PHE A 420 9.91 -20.06 -12.70
CA PHE A 420 8.95 -20.42 -13.74
C PHE A 420 7.54 -20.61 -13.18
N LEU A 421 7.40 -21.27 -12.02
CA LEU A 421 6.12 -21.52 -11.36
C LEU A 421 5.43 -20.22 -10.90
N CYS A 422 6.19 -19.28 -10.33
CA CYS A 422 5.64 -18.01 -9.86
C CYS A 422 5.61 -16.92 -10.95
N ASN A 423 6.29 -17.16 -12.07
CA ASN A 423 6.58 -16.16 -13.11
C ASN A 423 7.09 -14.84 -12.49
N GLY A 424 8.11 -14.92 -11.63
CA GLY A 424 8.73 -13.76 -10.94
C GLY A 424 7.88 -13.03 -9.89
N ASN A 425 6.75 -13.59 -9.43
CA ASN A 425 5.94 -12.97 -8.37
C ASN A 425 6.66 -13.05 -7.01
N GLY A 426 6.94 -11.92 -6.37
CA GLY A 426 7.77 -11.90 -5.16
C GLY A 426 7.15 -12.60 -3.94
N THR A 427 5.83 -12.49 -3.76
CA THR A 427 5.14 -13.19 -2.65
C THR A 427 5.13 -14.69 -2.86
N GLU A 428 4.84 -15.13 -4.10
CA GLU A 428 4.85 -16.55 -4.45
C GLU A 428 6.27 -17.14 -4.39
N MET A 429 7.30 -16.44 -4.88
CA MET A 429 8.69 -16.89 -4.74
C MET A 429 9.03 -17.15 -3.28
N ARG A 430 8.84 -16.16 -2.41
CA ARG A 430 9.10 -16.29 -0.98
C ARG A 430 8.33 -17.45 -0.33
N GLY A 431 7.08 -17.66 -0.72
CA GLY A 431 6.26 -18.76 -0.22
C GLY A 431 6.67 -20.14 -0.75
N LEU A 432 7.23 -20.22 -1.97
CA LEU A 432 7.55 -21.48 -2.63
C LEU A 432 9.00 -21.94 -2.42
N VAL A 433 9.96 -21.02 -2.22
CA VAL A 433 11.37 -21.39 -2.03
C VAL A 433 11.65 -22.34 -0.85
N PRO A 434 10.88 -22.38 0.26
CA PRO A 434 11.08 -23.37 1.32
C PRO A 434 10.77 -24.81 0.88
N PHE A 435 9.99 -24.97 -0.19
CA PHE A 435 9.60 -26.26 -0.76
C PHE A 435 10.47 -26.71 -1.94
N MET A 436 11.57 -25.99 -2.20
CA MET A 436 12.53 -26.32 -3.24
C MET A 436 13.11 -27.73 -3.01
N ARG A 437 13.16 -28.56 -4.07
CA ARG A 437 13.66 -29.94 -4.06
C ARG A 437 14.40 -30.22 -5.35
#